data_AF-A0A962DNZ9-F1
#
_entry.id   AF-A0A962DNZ9-F1
#
_cell.length_a   1.000
_cell.length_b   1.000
_cell.length_c   1.000
_cell.angle_alpha   90.00
_cell.angle_beta   90.00
_cell.angle_gamma   90.00
#
_symmetry.space_group_name_H-M   'P 1'
#
loop_
_entity.id
_entity.type
_entity.pdbx_description
1 polymer ?
#
loop_
_entity_poly.entity_id
_entity_poly.type
_entity_poly.pdbx_seq_one_letter_code
_entity_poly.pdbx_strand_id
1 'polypeptide(L)'
;MRDFRIYRYDPDTGQNPRVDTYSVDLGRCGPMVLDALIKIKNEVDPTLTFRRSCREGICGSCAMNIDGLNTLACTQAIEDIRGDVKIYPLPHMPVIKDLVPDLTNFYAQYASIKPWLQTQTPAPPDSERLQSKQDQELINSPSACILCACCSTSCPSYWWNSDRYLGPATLLAAYRWLVDTRDEATGERLDHLEDPFRLYRCHTIMNCTNACPKDLNPARAIASIKRMLVERRL
;
A
#
# COMPACT_ATOMS: atom_id res chain seq x y z
N MET A 1 -31.07 7.38 -2.71
CA MET A 1 -30.06 8.28 -2.09
C MET A 1 -29.18 7.49 -1.14
N ARG A 2 -27.89 7.80 -1.10
CA ARG A 2 -26.91 7.27 -0.16
C ARG A 2 -26.01 8.40 0.29
N ASP A 3 -25.72 8.48 1.59
CA ASP A 3 -24.87 9.53 2.15
C ASP A 3 -23.42 9.08 2.21
N PHE A 4 -22.53 9.99 1.79
CA PHE A 4 -21.08 9.85 1.84
C PHE A 4 -20.53 10.88 2.82
N ARG A 5 -19.88 10.42 3.90
CA ARG A 5 -19.28 11.24 4.94
C ARG A 5 -17.78 11.31 4.70
N ILE A 6 -17.31 12.41 4.15
CA ILE A 6 -15.96 12.52 3.58
C ILE A 6 -15.12 13.48 4.42
N TYR A 7 -13.93 13.03 4.82
CA TYR A 7 -12.91 13.89 5.42
C TYR A 7 -12.54 15.03 4.48
N ARG A 8 -12.54 16.26 5.01
CA ARG A 8 -12.16 17.48 4.30
C ARG A 8 -11.09 18.22 5.06
N TYR A 9 -10.11 18.73 4.33
CA TYR A 9 -9.04 19.57 4.86
C TYR A 9 -8.49 20.46 3.75
N ASP A 10 -8.42 21.76 4.02
CA ASP A 10 -7.82 22.73 3.12
C ASP A 10 -6.71 23.51 3.84
N PRO A 11 -5.41 23.25 3.53
CA PRO A 11 -4.29 23.88 4.22
C PRO A 11 -4.27 25.41 4.05
N ASP A 12 -4.89 25.93 2.99
CA ASP A 12 -4.88 27.37 2.68
C ASP A 12 -5.82 28.18 3.58
N THR A 13 -6.73 27.50 4.29
CA THR A 13 -7.76 28.15 5.11
C THR A 13 -7.36 28.34 6.57
N GLY A 14 -6.32 27.65 7.04
CA GLY A 14 -5.93 27.60 8.46
C GLY A 14 -6.96 26.93 9.39
N GLN A 15 -8.01 26.31 8.86
CA GLN A 15 -9.04 25.64 9.64
C GLN A 15 -8.69 24.18 9.94
N ASN A 16 -9.25 23.65 11.03
CA ASN A 16 -9.14 22.23 11.36
C ASN A 16 -9.89 21.36 10.34
N PRO A 17 -9.48 20.09 10.18
CA PRO A 17 -10.22 19.14 9.36
C PRO A 17 -11.65 18.94 9.84
N ARG A 18 -12.53 18.63 8.90
CA ARG A 18 -13.96 18.38 9.15
C ARG A 18 -14.46 17.18 8.35
N VAL A 19 -15.71 16.80 8.57
CA VAL A 19 -16.40 15.78 7.77
C VAL A 19 -17.62 16.41 7.14
N ASP A 20 -17.63 16.45 5.81
CA ASP A 20 -18.77 16.92 5.03
C ASP A 20 -19.62 15.71 4.58
N THR A 21 -20.93 15.91 4.47
CA THR A 21 -21.87 14.88 4.01
C THR A 21 -22.37 15.22 2.61
N TYR A 22 -22.31 14.25 1.71
CA TYR A 22 -22.81 14.36 0.33
C TYR A 22 -23.84 13.27 0.06
N SER A 23 -25.05 13.64 -0.31
CA SER A 23 -26.11 12.69 -0.68
C SER A 23 -26.05 12.41 -2.18
N VAL A 24 -25.80 11.15 -2.56
CA VAL A 24 -25.68 10.72 -3.96
C VAL A 24 -26.84 9.82 -4.35
N ASP A 25 -27.42 10.06 -5.53
CA ASP A 25 -28.38 9.14 -6.15
C ASP A 25 -27.64 7.96 -6.82
N LEU A 26 -27.70 6.78 -6.18
CA LEU A 26 -27.07 5.57 -6.68
C LEU A 26 -27.67 5.05 -7.99
N GLY A 27 -28.92 5.39 -8.30
CA GLY A 27 -29.52 5.05 -9.61
C GLY A 27 -28.87 5.79 -10.79
N ARG A 28 -28.08 6.84 -10.50
CA ARG A 28 -27.38 7.68 -11.47
C ARG A 28 -25.88 7.79 -11.16
N CYS A 29 -25.32 6.76 -10.52
CA CYS A 29 -23.91 6.66 -10.15
C CYS A 29 -23.38 5.28 -10.54
N GLY A 30 -22.10 5.20 -10.89
CA GLY A 30 -21.43 3.91 -11.03
C GLY A 30 -21.34 3.16 -9.69
N PRO A 31 -21.08 1.83 -9.71
CA PRO A 31 -21.18 0.99 -8.53
C PRO A 31 -20.04 1.16 -7.52
N MET A 32 -18.90 1.75 -7.93
CA MET A 32 -17.71 1.85 -7.09
C MET A 32 -17.67 3.16 -6.32
N VAL A 33 -17.04 3.15 -5.14
CA VAL A 33 -16.88 4.36 -4.31
C VAL A 33 -16.16 5.48 -5.09
N LEU A 34 -15.21 5.15 -5.97
CA LEU A 34 -14.56 6.14 -6.84
C LEU A 34 -15.55 6.82 -7.79
N ASP A 35 -16.57 6.11 -8.30
CA ASP A 35 -17.57 6.71 -9.18
C ASP A 35 -18.38 7.78 -8.42
N ALA A 36 -18.71 7.51 -7.16
CA ALA A 36 -19.35 8.48 -6.27
C ALA A 36 -18.45 9.69 -5.99
N LEU A 37 -17.16 9.47 -5.69
CA LEU A 37 -16.20 10.57 -5.46
C LEU A 37 -16.06 11.47 -6.70
N ILE A 38 -15.97 10.88 -7.89
CA ILE A 38 -15.91 11.62 -9.15
C ILE A 38 -17.21 12.38 -9.40
N LYS A 39 -18.37 11.74 -9.16
CA LYS A 39 -19.68 12.38 -9.30
C LYS A 39 -19.83 13.58 -8.38
N ILE A 40 -19.49 13.43 -7.10
CA ILE A 40 -19.51 14.53 -6.12
C ILE A 40 -18.63 15.68 -6.60
N LYS A 41 -17.39 15.38 -7.03
CA LYS A 41 -16.48 16.42 -7.51
C LYS A 41 -17.02 17.15 -8.76
N ASN A 42 -17.58 16.41 -9.71
CA ASN A 42 -18.00 16.98 -10.99
C ASN A 42 -19.32 17.74 -10.92
N GLU A 43 -20.24 17.30 -10.06
CA GLU A 43 -21.64 17.76 -10.09
C GLU A 43 -22.04 18.54 -8.84
N VAL A 44 -21.30 18.42 -7.73
CA VAL A 44 -21.71 18.99 -6.42
C VAL A 44 -20.65 19.94 -5.86
N ASP A 45 -19.42 19.45 -5.67
CA ASP A 45 -18.35 20.20 -5.02
C ASP A 45 -17.01 19.99 -5.75
N PRO A 46 -16.63 20.89 -6.68
CA PRO A 46 -15.39 20.77 -7.43
C PRO A 46 -14.13 20.94 -6.57
N THR A 47 -14.25 21.37 -5.31
CA THR A 47 -13.11 21.51 -4.38
C THR A 47 -12.67 20.18 -3.77
N LEU A 48 -13.52 19.15 -3.79
CA LEU A 48 -13.18 17.82 -3.28
C LEU A 48 -11.95 17.25 -4.00
N THR A 49 -10.92 16.91 -3.24
CA THR A 49 -9.61 16.51 -3.78
C THR A 49 -9.21 15.09 -3.36
N PHE A 50 -8.83 14.26 -4.33
CA PHE A 50 -8.38 12.88 -4.12
C PHE A 50 -7.51 12.40 -5.30
N ARG A 51 -6.68 11.37 -5.06
CA ARG A 51 -5.87 10.74 -6.12
C ARG A 51 -6.64 9.62 -6.82
N ARG A 52 -6.52 9.55 -8.15
CA ARG A 52 -7.09 8.48 -9.00
C ARG A 52 -6.36 8.41 -10.35
N SER A 53 -6.36 7.23 -10.98
CA SER A 53 -5.90 7.06 -12.36
C SER A 53 -6.58 5.89 -13.08
N CYS A 54 -6.14 4.64 -12.89
CA CYS A 54 -6.48 3.49 -13.74
C CYS A 54 -7.95 3.02 -13.72
N ARG A 55 -8.69 3.25 -12.62
CA ARG A 55 -10.07 2.77 -12.38
C ARG A 55 -10.28 1.24 -12.29
N GLU A 56 -9.23 0.43 -12.31
CA GLU A 56 -9.33 -1.05 -12.31
C GLU A 56 -8.44 -1.73 -11.25
N GLY A 57 -8.00 -0.97 -10.25
CA GLY A 57 -7.28 -1.53 -9.10
C GLY A 57 -5.83 -1.93 -9.36
N ILE A 58 -5.17 -1.35 -10.37
CA ILE A 58 -3.78 -1.69 -10.74
C ILE A 58 -2.74 -0.61 -10.40
N CYS A 59 -3.10 0.68 -10.45
CA CYS A 59 -2.13 1.77 -10.22
C CYS A 59 -1.86 2.11 -8.74
N GLY A 60 -2.71 1.66 -7.81
CA GLY A 60 -2.60 1.95 -6.38
C GLY A 60 -2.95 3.39 -5.94
N SER A 61 -3.20 4.33 -6.86
CA SER A 61 -3.33 5.76 -6.49
C SER A 61 -4.54 6.12 -5.62
N CYS A 62 -5.66 5.41 -5.75
CA CYS A 62 -6.91 5.72 -5.03
C CYS A 62 -7.06 4.96 -3.71
N ALA A 63 -5.94 4.61 -3.09
CA ALA A 63 -5.90 4.01 -1.77
C ALA A 63 -6.37 5.03 -0.71
N MET A 64 -7.33 4.62 0.10
CA MET A 64 -7.91 5.42 1.19
C MET A 64 -8.59 4.51 2.20
N ASN A 65 -9.04 5.08 3.32
CA ASN A 65 -9.85 4.35 4.29
C ASN A 65 -11.33 4.54 3.98
N ILE A 66 -12.04 3.43 3.72
CA ILE A 66 -13.45 3.39 3.38
C ILE A 66 -14.15 2.51 4.41
N ASP A 67 -15.06 3.10 5.17
CA ASP A 67 -15.78 2.49 6.29
C ASP A 67 -14.88 1.73 7.28
N GLY A 68 -13.72 2.32 7.60
CA GLY A 68 -12.76 1.74 8.54
C GLY A 68 -11.73 0.80 7.91
N LEU A 69 -11.90 0.39 6.64
CA LEU A 69 -10.98 -0.49 5.93
C LEU A 69 -10.11 0.28 4.91
N ASN A 70 -8.81 0.05 4.92
CA ASN A 70 -7.94 0.55 3.85
C ASN A 70 -8.14 -0.30 2.60
N THR A 71 -8.57 0.33 1.51
CA THR A 71 -8.86 -0.33 0.23
C THR A 71 -8.69 0.66 -0.93
N LEU A 72 -8.97 0.23 -2.16
CA LEU A 72 -8.96 1.09 -3.33
C LEU A 72 -10.38 1.54 -3.64
N ALA A 73 -10.60 2.85 -3.73
CA ALA A 73 -11.93 3.38 -4.04
C ALA A 73 -12.49 2.87 -5.37
N CYS A 74 -11.63 2.54 -6.35
CA CYS A 74 -12.07 2.05 -7.66
C CYS A 74 -12.52 0.59 -7.69
N THR A 75 -12.27 -0.18 -6.63
CA THR A 75 -12.70 -1.59 -6.55
C THR A 75 -13.54 -1.88 -5.32
N GLN A 76 -13.76 -0.88 -4.46
CA GLN A 76 -14.71 -1.00 -3.36
C GLN A 76 -16.11 -0.70 -3.87
N ALA A 77 -16.95 -1.73 -3.92
CA ALA A 77 -18.36 -1.58 -4.28
C ALA A 77 -19.11 -0.83 -3.16
N ILE A 78 -20.01 0.06 -3.56
CA ILE A 78 -20.85 0.83 -2.63
C ILE A 78 -21.85 -0.10 -1.93
N GLU A 79 -22.31 -1.15 -2.61
CA GLU A 79 -23.29 -2.12 -2.08
C GLU A 79 -22.75 -2.97 -0.92
N ASP A 80 -21.43 -3.18 -0.86
CA ASP A 80 -20.77 -3.91 0.23
C ASP A 80 -20.78 -3.13 1.56
N ILE A 81 -21.10 -1.83 1.50
CA ILE A 81 -21.06 -0.92 2.65
C ILE A 81 -22.48 -0.70 3.19
N ARG A 82 -22.65 -0.93 4.49
CA ARG A 82 -23.93 -0.77 5.18
C ARG A 82 -24.09 0.67 5.68
N GLY A 83 -25.20 1.32 5.35
CA GLY A 83 -25.49 2.69 5.79
C GLY A 83 -24.56 3.73 5.15
N ASP A 84 -24.25 4.81 5.86
CA ASP A 84 -23.45 5.90 5.32
C ASP A 84 -22.02 5.46 4.97
N VAL A 85 -21.52 5.89 3.81
CA VAL A 85 -20.16 5.57 3.37
C VAL A 85 -19.19 6.58 3.95
N LYS A 86 -18.39 6.17 4.94
CA LYS A 86 -17.38 7.03 5.57
C LYS A 86 -16.06 6.92 4.82
N ILE A 87 -15.47 8.05 4.45
CA ILE A 87 -14.23 8.10 3.66
C ILE A 87 -13.21 9.01 4.35
N TYR A 88 -12.04 8.45 4.63
CA TYR A 88 -10.90 9.14 5.24
C TYR A 88 -9.63 8.92 4.41
N PRO A 89 -8.62 9.80 4.50
CA PRO A 89 -7.31 9.53 3.93
C PRO A 89 -6.68 8.28 4.56
N LEU A 90 -5.58 7.79 3.99
CA LEU A 90 -4.84 6.68 4.59
C LEU A 90 -4.44 7.01 6.05
N PRO A 91 -4.69 6.10 7.02
CA PRO A 91 -4.52 6.42 8.44
C PRO A 91 -3.08 6.77 8.81
N HIS A 92 -2.95 7.69 9.79
CA HIS A 92 -1.69 8.10 10.40
C HIS A 92 -0.64 8.62 9.40
N MET A 93 -1.10 9.23 8.30
CA MET A 93 -0.26 9.96 7.35
C MET A 93 -0.54 11.46 7.47
N PRO A 94 0.47 12.33 7.32
CA PRO A 94 0.24 13.75 7.10
C PRO A 94 -0.67 13.95 5.89
N VAL A 95 -1.69 14.79 6.02
CA VAL A 95 -2.65 15.07 4.94
C VAL A 95 -2.26 16.35 4.24
N ILE A 96 -2.05 16.29 2.93
CA ILE A 96 -1.74 17.45 2.10
C ILE A 96 -3.03 18.26 1.88
N LYS A 97 -4.09 17.62 1.39
CA LYS A 97 -5.42 18.21 1.17
C LYS A 97 -6.47 17.10 1.07
N ASP A 98 -7.62 17.26 1.72
CA ASP A 98 -8.73 16.29 1.68
C ASP A 98 -8.27 14.82 1.83
N LEU A 99 -8.46 13.98 0.80
CA LEU A 99 -8.13 12.55 0.83
C LEU A 99 -6.71 12.24 0.31
N VAL A 100 -5.83 13.26 0.25
CA VAL A 100 -4.49 13.16 -0.33
C VAL A 100 -3.43 13.13 0.79
N PRO A 101 -2.94 11.93 1.18
CA PRO A 101 -1.84 11.84 2.14
C PRO A 101 -0.49 12.18 1.50
N ASP A 102 0.48 12.57 2.31
CA ASP A 102 1.89 12.62 1.93
C ASP A 102 2.50 11.21 2.01
N LEU A 103 2.99 10.69 0.89
CA LEU A 103 3.60 9.36 0.76
C LEU A 103 5.13 9.43 0.58
N THR A 104 5.76 10.59 0.81
CA THR A 104 7.20 10.80 0.59
C THR A 104 8.05 9.80 1.37
N ASN A 105 7.79 9.63 2.67
CA ASN A 105 8.51 8.66 3.50
C ASN A 105 8.29 7.20 3.03
N PHE A 106 7.06 6.87 2.63
CA PHE A 106 6.74 5.53 2.11
C PHE A 106 7.59 5.19 0.87
N TYR A 107 7.72 6.13 -0.07
CA TYR A 107 8.56 5.93 -1.25
C TYR A 107 10.07 5.93 -0.93
N ALA A 108 10.51 6.75 0.02
CA ALA A 108 11.90 6.76 0.47
C ALA A 108 12.32 5.41 1.07
N GLN A 109 11.45 4.80 1.89
CA GLN A 109 11.67 3.46 2.43
C GLN A 109 11.70 2.38 1.33
N TYR A 110 10.82 2.47 0.33
CA TYR A 110 10.87 1.57 -0.82
C TYR A 110 12.20 1.70 -1.59
N ALA A 111 12.69 2.92 -1.78
CA ALA A 111 13.98 3.14 -2.44
C ALA A 111 15.16 2.60 -1.62
N SER A 112 15.08 2.65 -0.28
CA SER A 112 16.19 2.26 0.61
C SER A 112 16.55 0.78 0.53
N ILE A 113 15.61 -0.08 0.15
CA ILE A 113 15.84 -1.53 -0.03
C ILE A 113 16.47 -1.89 -1.39
N LYS A 114 16.79 -0.89 -2.21
CA LYS A 114 17.38 -1.04 -3.55
C LYS A 114 16.61 -2.04 -4.42
N PRO A 115 15.37 -1.72 -4.83
CA PRO A 115 14.45 -2.69 -5.43
C PRO A 115 14.71 -2.92 -6.93
N TRP A 116 15.93 -3.34 -7.27
CA TRP A 116 16.37 -3.74 -8.61
C TRP A 116 17.31 -4.95 -8.48
N LEU A 117 17.51 -5.67 -9.59
CA LEU A 117 18.37 -6.85 -9.65
C LEU A 117 19.82 -6.47 -9.37
N GLN A 118 20.48 -7.16 -8.43
CA GLN A 118 21.89 -6.98 -8.12
C GLN A 118 22.63 -8.29 -8.38
N THR A 119 23.53 -8.28 -9.35
CA THR A 119 24.31 -9.45 -9.76
C THR A 119 25.67 -8.99 -10.28
N GLN A 120 26.71 -9.72 -9.90
CA GLN A 120 28.08 -9.58 -10.40
C GLN A 120 28.30 -10.47 -11.63
N THR A 121 27.55 -11.56 -11.76
CA THR A 121 27.58 -12.41 -12.94
C THR A 121 27.07 -11.64 -14.17
N PRO A 122 27.84 -11.53 -15.27
CA PRO A 122 27.37 -10.87 -16.48
C PRO A 122 26.09 -11.50 -17.04
N ALA A 123 25.28 -10.72 -17.75
CA ALA A 123 24.15 -11.28 -18.50
C ALA A 123 24.70 -12.17 -19.63
N PRO A 124 24.06 -13.30 -19.96
CA PRO A 124 24.38 -14.04 -21.17
C PRO A 124 24.26 -13.11 -22.40
N PRO A 125 25.16 -13.22 -23.38
CA PRO A 125 25.18 -12.29 -24.52
C PRO A 125 23.93 -12.40 -25.40
N ASP A 126 23.42 -13.62 -25.59
CA ASP A 126 22.36 -13.93 -26.57
C ASP A 126 21.14 -14.60 -25.92
N SER A 127 21.00 -14.53 -24.60
CA SER A 127 19.87 -15.15 -23.89
C SER A 127 19.55 -14.49 -22.55
N GLU A 128 18.38 -14.83 -22.02
CA GLU A 128 17.91 -14.39 -20.70
C GLU A 128 18.61 -15.15 -19.56
N ARG A 129 18.56 -14.58 -18.35
CA ARG A 129 18.95 -15.32 -17.14
C ARG A 129 17.95 -16.44 -16.90
N LEU A 130 18.45 -17.67 -16.86
CA LEU A 130 17.63 -18.84 -16.61
C LEU A 130 17.09 -18.82 -15.18
N GLN A 131 15.80 -19.11 -15.04
CA GLN A 131 15.12 -19.27 -13.77
C GLN A 131 14.09 -20.39 -13.92
N SER A 132 14.04 -21.33 -12.98
CA SER A 132 13.05 -22.40 -13.04
C SER A 132 11.65 -21.84 -12.78
N LYS A 133 10.62 -22.53 -13.26
CA LYS A 133 9.22 -22.17 -12.95
C LYS A 133 8.98 -22.10 -11.44
N GLN A 134 9.55 -23.05 -10.69
CA GLN A 134 9.43 -23.12 -9.24
C GLN A 134 10.03 -21.88 -8.55
N ASP A 135 11.19 -21.41 -9.01
CA ASP A 135 11.82 -20.19 -8.47
C ASP A 135 11.03 -18.93 -8.84
N GLN A 136 10.53 -18.84 -10.08
CA GLN A 136 9.67 -17.73 -10.52
C GLN A 136 8.37 -17.67 -9.71
N GLU A 137 7.79 -18.80 -9.32
CA GLU A 137 6.58 -18.85 -8.49
C GLU A 137 6.79 -18.22 -7.10
N LEU A 138 8.01 -18.23 -6.55
CA LEU A 138 8.35 -17.56 -5.29
C LEU A 138 8.26 -16.03 -5.40
N ILE A 139 8.52 -15.47 -6.59
CA ILE A 139 8.49 -14.02 -6.83
C ILE A 139 7.15 -13.52 -7.38
N ASN A 140 6.31 -14.39 -7.97
CA ASN A 140 5.03 -14.01 -8.57
C ASN A 140 4.11 -13.25 -7.60
N SER A 141 3.87 -13.80 -6.40
CA SER A 141 3.02 -13.15 -5.41
C SER A 141 3.60 -11.81 -4.90
N PRO A 142 4.83 -11.74 -4.37
CA PRO A 142 5.33 -10.49 -3.81
C PRO A 142 5.58 -9.40 -4.89
N SER A 143 5.81 -9.78 -6.16
CA SER A 143 5.95 -8.83 -7.28
C SER A 143 4.64 -8.20 -7.74
N ALA A 144 3.47 -8.77 -7.41
CA ALA A 144 2.16 -8.20 -7.74
C ALA A 144 1.77 -7.00 -6.87
N CYS A 145 2.65 -6.55 -5.97
CA CYS A 145 2.42 -5.37 -5.14
C CYS A 145 2.35 -4.09 -5.98
N ILE A 146 1.28 -3.31 -5.81
CA ILE A 146 1.03 -2.07 -6.56
C ILE A 146 1.43 -0.79 -5.80
N LEU A 147 2.21 -0.92 -4.72
CA LEU A 147 2.67 0.20 -3.88
C LEU A 147 1.57 1.19 -3.43
N CYS A 148 0.38 0.68 -3.13
CA CYS A 148 -0.78 1.49 -2.70
C CYS A 148 -0.73 1.97 -1.24
N ALA A 149 0.23 1.49 -0.45
CA ALA A 149 0.38 1.77 0.98
C ALA A 149 -0.78 1.33 1.92
N CYS A 150 -1.86 0.69 1.44
CA CYS A 150 -2.97 0.21 2.29
C CYS A 150 -2.49 -0.64 3.47
N CYS A 151 -1.56 -1.57 3.21
CA CYS A 151 -1.05 -2.49 4.21
C CYS A 151 -0.15 -1.81 5.25
N SER A 152 0.68 -0.83 4.85
CA SER A 152 1.54 -0.11 5.79
C SER A 152 0.72 0.82 6.67
N THR A 153 -0.22 1.53 6.06
CA THR A 153 -1.10 2.47 6.77
C THR A 153 -2.25 1.78 7.49
N SER A 154 -2.36 0.44 7.44
CA SER A 154 -3.23 -0.35 8.33
C SER A 154 -2.49 -0.95 9.52
N CYS A 155 -1.15 -0.88 9.54
CA CYS A 155 -0.31 -1.50 10.54
C CYS A 155 -0.05 -0.54 11.72
N PRO A 156 -0.54 -0.86 12.94
CA PRO A 156 -0.31 0.00 14.10
C PRO A 156 1.17 0.25 14.41
N SER A 157 2.02 -0.76 14.19
CA SER A 157 3.46 -0.59 14.39
C SER A 157 4.07 0.46 13.46
N TYR A 158 3.56 0.56 12.23
CA TYR A 158 3.96 1.60 11.28
C TYR A 158 3.41 2.97 11.66
N TRP A 159 2.21 3.05 12.22
CA TRP A 159 1.70 4.31 12.79
C TRP A 159 2.68 4.89 13.80
N TRP A 160 3.15 4.07 14.75
CA TRP A 160 4.01 4.54 15.82
C TRP A 160 5.48 4.74 15.46
N ASN A 161 5.99 4.08 14.42
CA ASN A 161 7.43 4.02 14.14
C ASN A 161 7.76 4.15 12.64
N SER A 162 6.94 4.85 11.84
CA SER A 162 7.13 4.95 10.38
C SER A 162 8.44 5.61 9.96
N ASP A 163 9.11 6.33 10.86
CA ASP A 163 10.43 6.92 10.65
C ASP A 163 11.55 5.86 10.59
N ARG A 164 11.35 4.68 11.20
CA ARG A 164 12.39 3.64 11.34
C ARG A 164 11.95 2.24 10.91
N TYR A 165 10.71 1.87 11.20
CA TYR A 165 10.12 0.62 10.74
C TYR A 165 9.72 0.75 9.27
N LEU A 166 10.28 -0.11 8.41
CA LEU A 166 10.09 -0.03 6.96
C LEU A 166 8.64 -0.29 6.51
N GLY A 167 7.88 -1.00 7.35
CA GLY A 167 6.49 -1.33 7.06
C GLY A 167 6.32 -2.52 6.10
N PRO A 168 5.10 -3.09 6.07
CA PRO A 168 4.82 -4.32 5.33
C PRO A 168 4.96 -4.21 3.82
N ALA A 169 4.66 -3.07 3.18
CA ALA A 169 4.85 -2.94 1.73
C ALA A 169 6.33 -3.03 1.35
N THR A 170 7.18 -2.26 2.02
CA THR A 170 8.64 -2.24 1.80
C THR A 170 9.25 -3.59 2.12
N LEU A 171 8.83 -4.24 3.22
CA LEU A 171 9.35 -5.56 3.58
C LEU A 171 8.88 -6.68 2.63
N LEU A 172 7.67 -6.59 2.08
CA LEU A 172 7.22 -7.49 1.01
C LEU A 172 8.08 -7.31 -0.26
N ALA A 173 8.38 -6.06 -0.63
CA ALA A 173 9.26 -5.76 -1.75
C ALA A 173 10.70 -6.21 -1.49
N ALA A 174 11.21 -6.12 -0.26
CA ALA A 174 12.52 -6.66 0.10
C ALA A 174 12.55 -8.18 -0.03
N TYR A 175 11.51 -8.86 0.47
CA TYR A 175 11.36 -10.31 0.33
C TYR A 175 11.34 -10.75 -1.13
N ARG A 176 10.66 -10.00 -2.03
CA ARG A 176 10.64 -10.26 -3.47
C ARG A 176 12.04 -10.36 -4.09
N TRP A 177 13.02 -9.60 -3.59
CA TRP A 177 14.40 -9.66 -4.06
C TRP A 177 15.23 -10.72 -3.34
N LEU A 178 14.96 -10.95 -2.05
CA LEU A 178 15.63 -12.00 -1.27
C LEU A 178 15.38 -13.42 -1.78
N VAL A 179 14.26 -13.66 -2.47
CA VAL A 179 13.90 -14.97 -3.03
C VAL A 179 14.03 -15.06 -4.55
N ASP A 180 14.54 -14.02 -5.21
CA ASP A 180 14.83 -14.08 -6.64
C ASP A 180 16.18 -14.75 -6.86
N THR A 181 16.19 -15.95 -7.45
CA THR A 181 17.43 -16.72 -7.68
C THR A 181 18.41 -16.05 -8.64
N ARG A 182 18.01 -14.97 -9.32
CA ARG A 182 18.88 -14.17 -10.18
C ARG A 182 19.62 -13.07 -9.42
N ASP A 183 19.19 -12.75 -8.19
CA ASP A 183 19.80 -11.71 -7.34
C ASP A 183 20.90 -12.34 -6.46
N GLU A 184 22.11 -11.82 -6.55
CA GLU A 184 23.29 -12.32 -5.84
C GLU A 184 23.58 -11.49 -4.57
N ALA A 185 22.73 -10.52 -4.21
CA ALA A 185 22.94 -9.61 -3.09
C ALA A 185 22.16 -9.99 -1.82
N THR A 186 21.67 -11.23 -1.70
CA THR A 186 20.89 -11.70 -0.54
C THR A 186 21.55 -11.38 0.80
N GLY A 187 22.87 -11.60 0.92
CA GLY A 187 23.62 -11.30 2.14
C GLY A 187 23.55 -9.82 2.54
N GLU A 188 23.86 -8.92 1.61
CA GLU A 188 23.83 -7.46 1.83
C GLU A 188 22.40 -6.96 2.12
N ARG A 189 21.39 -7.52 1.44
CA ARG A 189 19.98 -7.19 1.68
C ARG A 189 19.53 -7.60 3.07
N LEU A 190 19.92 -8.79 3.54
CA LEU A 190 19.63 -9.22 4.91
C LEU A 190 20.35 -8.36 5.95
N ASP A 191 21.62 -8.01 5.73
CA ASP A 191 22.38 -7.13 6.63
C ASP A 191 21.73 -5.74 6.75
N HIS A 192 21.18 -5.22 5.64
CA HIS A 192 20.42 -3.96 5.67
C HIS A 192 19.15 -4.04 6.54
N LEU A 193 18.51 -5.22 6.63
CA LEU A 193 17.28 -5.43 7.38
C LEU A 193 17.52 -5.80 8.85
N GLU A 194 18.73 -6.22 9.20
CA GLU A 194 19.14 -6.61 10.54
C GLU A 194 19.33 -5.38 11.47
N ASP A 195 18.22 -4.72 11.78
CA ASP A 195 18.15 -3.57 12.69
C ASP A 195 16.93 -3.71 13.61
N PRO A 196 17.01 -3.32 14.91
CA PRO A 196 15.91 -3.49 15.88
C PRO A 196 14.57 -2.85 15.47
N PHE A 197 14.59 -1.91 14.51
CA PHE A 197 13.42 -1.21 14.02
C PHE A 197 13.00 -1.66 12.61
N ARG A 198 13.91 -1.65 11.63
CA ARG A 198 13.60 -1.84 10.20
C ARG A 198 12.71 -3.04 9.94
N LEU A 199 12.99 -4.16 10.60
CA LEU A 199 12.24 -5.41 10.48
C LEU A 199 11.48 -5.79 11.77
N TYR A 200 12.12 -5.64 12.93
CA TYR A 200 11.67 -6.29 14.16
C TYR A 200 10.53 -5.58 14.90
N ARG A 201 10.05 -4.43 14.42
CA ARG A 201 8.78 -3.84 14.90
C ARG A 201 7.53 -4.54 14.36
N CYS A 202 7.67 -5.51 13.45
CA CYS A 202 6.55 -6.37 13.08
C CYS A 202 6.20 -7.33 14.23
N HIS A 203 5.08 -7.08 14.90
CA HIS A 203 4.52 -7.92 15.99
C HIS A 203 3.37 -8.82 15.53
N THR A 204 3.32 -9.18 14.24
CA THR A 204 2.34 -10.12 13.69
C THR A 204 0.87 -9.71 13.97
N ILE A 205 0.57 -8.41 13.81
CA ILE A 205 -0.78 -7.85 14.00
C ILE A 205 -1.74 -8.26 12.88
N MET A 206 -1.21 -8.67 11.72
CA MET A 206 -1.95 -9.20 10.55
C MET A 206 -2.86 -8.23 9.77
N ASN A 207 -3.08 -6.99 10.25
CA ASN A 207 -3.83 -5.97 9.50
C ASN A 207 -3.30 -5.74 8.07
N CYS A 208 -2.00 -5.92 7.85
CA CYS A 208 -1.37 -5.72 6.54
C CYS A 208 -1.83 -6.71 5.48
N THR A 209 -2.07 -7.97 5.86
CA THR A 209 -2.59 -9.01 4.97
C THR A 209 -4.09 -8.79 4.72
N ASN A 210 -4.86 -8.49 5.78
CA ASN A 210 -6.30 -8.24 5.67
C ASN A 210 -6.64 -7.02 4.81
N ALA A 211 -5.79 -5.98 4.84
CA ALA A 211 -6.00 -4.74 4.10
C ALA A 211 -5.39 -4.74 2.69
N CYS A 212 -4.80 -5.84 2.22
CA CYS A 212 -4.17 -5.86 0.90
C CYS A 212 -5.23 -6.01 -0.19
N PRO A 213 -5.45 -5.01 -1.08
CA PRO A 213 -6.46 -5.10 -2.13
C PRO A 213 -6.08 -6.03 -3.29
N LYS A 214 -4.91 -6.67 -3.20
CA LYS A 214 -4.36 -7.62 -4.18
C LYS A 214 -4.20 -9.02 -3.58
N ASP A 215 -4.77 -9.25 -2.41
CA ASP A 215 -4.72 -10.53 -1.69
C ASP A 215 -3.30 -11.06 -1.44
N LEU A 216 -2.34 -10.14 -1.29
CA LEU A 216 -0.96 -10.49 -0.95
C LEU A 216 -0.82 -10.72 0.54
N ASN A 217 0.21 -11.45 0.93
CA ASN A 217 0.49 -11.75 2.34
C ASN A 217 1.82 -11.14 2.82
N PRO A 218 1.89 -9.80 3.05
CA PRO A 218 3.07 -9.16 3.63
C PRO A 218 3.49 -9.76 4.96
N ALA A 219 2.55 -10.20 5.81
CA ALA A 219 2.88 -10.80 7.10
C ALA A 219 3.71 -12.07 6.93
N ARG A 220 3.33 -12.95 5.99
CA ARG A 220 4.10 -14.15 5.65
C ARG A 220 5.47 -13.81 5.10
N ALA A 221 5.58 -12.83 4.22
CA ALA A 221 6.87 -12.37 3.68
C ALA A 221 7.80 -11.88 4.80
N ILE A 222 7.30 -11.05 5.73
CA ILE A 222 8.08 -10.58 6.88
C ILE A 222 8.53 -11.74 7.78
N ALA A 223 7.67 -12.73 8.02
CA ALA A 223 8.03 -13.92 8.78
C ALA A 223 9.13 -14.73 8.08
N SER A 224 9.06 -14.87 6.74
CA SER A 224 10.11 -15.52 5.96
C SER A 224 11.44 -14.79 6.06
N ILE A 225 11.47 -13.45 5.98
CA ILE A 225 12.70 -12.67 6.17
C ILE A 225 13.31 -12.95 7.56
N LYS A 226 12.49 -12.92 8.61
CA LYS A 226 12.95 -13.22 9.97
C LYS A 226 13.54 -14.62 10.07
N ARG A 227 12.95 -15.61 9.38
CA ARG A 227 13.47 -16.98 9.32
C ARG A 227 14.83 -17.03 8.61
N MET A 228 14.97 -16.37 7.46
CA MET A 228 16.25 -16.30 6.73
C MET A 228 17.39 -15.71 7.58
N LEU A 229 17.11 -14.69 8.39
CA LEU A 229 18.09 -14.12 9.32
C LEU A 229 18.49 -15.10 10.43
N VAL A 230 17.57 -15.93 10.91
CA VAL A 230 17.88 -16.96 11.92
C VAL A 230 18.69 -18.09 11.29
N GLU A 231 18.29 -18.58 10.12
CA GLU A 231 18.99 -19.64 9.36
C GLU A 231 20.43 -19.23 9.01
N ARG A 232 20.68 -17.95 8.71
CA ARG A 232 22.02 -17.42 8.42
C ARG A 232 22.98 -17.48 9.63
N ARG A 233 22.45 -17.52 10.85
CA ARG A 233 23.26 -17.56 12.09
C ARG A 233 23.54 -18.99 12.58
N LEU A 234 22.87 -19.99 12.01
CA LEU A 234 23.08 -21.41 12.29
C LEU A 234 24.20 -21.96 11.41
#